data_AF-A0A212TKT6-F1
#
_entry.id   AF-A0A212TKT6-F1
#
_cell.length_a   1.000
_cell.length_b   1.000
_cell.length_c   1.000
_cell.angle_alpha   90.00
_cell.angle_beta   90.00
_cell.angle_gamma   90.00
#
_symmetry.space_group_name_H-M   'P 1'
#
loop_
_entity.id
_entity.type
_entity.pdbx_description
1 polymer ?
#
loop_
_entity_poly.entity_id
_entity_poly.type
_entity_poly.pdbx_seq_one_letter_code
_entity_poly.pdbx_strand_id
1 'polypeptide(L)'
;MKTHLRALPIGLGFLLIAGILSGIWYKILDERAILVITKGGTYTGNFRSTESGKPVVLIETTQLVILENCTLTGAGDIIQAANGQADLIVRNCTAYGLTPSEDKKDRGTFLRVAEARRLTVEHNYIEHLNGLIVYRWGGDGSAQQTMTVRYNSVKNLDARRRDGSYPRQGAAFVLLNSVRNLAGIDISFNQVINEPDQSTVFDNINFYNSSGTAQSWAKVHDNYVQGAYPFPSTSSEFSGSGMTTDGDGSTAQSTVAFLEAYNNQFVSTCNAAMNIAAGHDIYFHHNRMVTSGLRKDGVRLNSTFAAASIFNSYKKDTLTVFVRHRMLDNTIGYVRIGVSFPYKNRQDQDVTTGLNRMPKTGNNHLPNPITLATEQNEWTLWQQKLSKQGVQVGPLTRATVKAGYE
;
A
#
# COMPACT_ATOMS: atom_id res chain seq x y z
N MET A 1 38.63 42.61 -13.95
CA MET A 1 38.73 41.13 -13.78
C MET A 1 38.25 40.76 -12.38
N LYS A 2 36.95 40.48 -12.22
CA LYS A 2 36.38 39.87 -11.01
C LYS A 2 35.40 38.81 -11.49
N THR A 3 35.78 37.55 -11.31
CA THR A 3 35.00 36.37 -11.70
C THR A 3 33.91 36.10 -10.67
N HIS A 4 32.66 36.21 -11.09
CA HIS A 4 31.47 35.80 -10.35
C HIS A 4 31.34 34.26 -10.40
N LEU A 5 31.51 33.58 -9.26
CA LEU A 5 30.93 32.25 -9.06
C LEU A 5 29.48 32.43 -8.61
N ARG A 6 28.54 31.98 -9.45
CA ARG A 6 27.13 31.82 -9.08
C ARG A 6 26.98 30.56 -8.23
N ALA A 7 26.60 30.74 -6.97
CA ALA A 7 26.02 29.67 -6.15
C ALA A 7 24.59 29.40 -6.65
N LEU A 8 24.31 28.17 -7.08
CA LEU A 8 22.95 27.68 -7.33
C LEU A 8 22.32 27.28 -5.99
N PRO A 9 21.14 27.83 -5.62
CA PRO A 9 20.39 27.30 -4.50
C PRO A 9 19.59 26.08 -4.99
N ILE A 10 19.99 24.88 -4.60
CA ILE A 10 19.11 23.69 -4.69
C ILE A 10 18.16 23.80 -3.51
N GLY A 11 17.09 24.56 -3.71
CA GLY A 11 16.03 24.77 -2.73
C GLY A 11 15.25 23.48 -2.50
N LEU A 12 15.14 23.11 -1.23
CA LEU A 12 14.20 22.13 -0.69
C LEU A 12 12.78 22.38 -1.24
N GLY A 13 12.35 21.56 -2.20
CA GLY A 13 10.96 21.43 -2.60
C GLY A 13 10.23 20.40 -1.72
N PHE A 14 10.20 20.60 -0.40
CA PHE A 14 9.24 19.88 0.46
C PHE A 14 7.91 20.62 0.37
N LEU A 15 7.09 20.24 -0.59
CA LEU A 15 5.69 20.66 -0.59
C LEU A 15 4.99 19.92 0.55
N LEU A 16 4.67 20.67 1.62
CA LEU A 16 3.69 20.25 2.63
C LEU A 16 2.43 19.74 1.94
N ILE A 17 2.02 18.51 2.23
CA ILE A 17 0.65 18.05 1.97
C ILE A 17 -0.05 18.00 3.33
N ALA A 18 -0.46 19.18 3.80
CA ALA A 18 -1.40 19.32 4.91
C ALA A 18 -2.78 19.59 4.32
N GLY A 19 -3.76 18.71 4.60
CA GLY A 19 -5.19 18.91 4.36
C GLY A 19 -5.58 19.08 2.89
N ILE A 20 -6.44 18.25 2.31
CA ILE A 20 -7.86 18.17 2.63
C ILE A 20 -8.30 16.73 2.35
N LEU A 21 -8.47 15.93 3.42
CA LEU A 21 -9.31 14.72 3.41
C LEU A 21 -10.72 15.03 3.95
N SER A 22 -11.14 16.29 3.96
CA SER A 22 -12.54 16.64 4.22
C SER A 22 -13.34 16.53 2.93
N GLY A 23 -14.11 15.44 2.82
CA GLY A 23 -15.23 15.37 1.90
C GLY A 23 -15.05 14.46 0.68
N ILE A 24 -14.68 13.20 0.88
CA ILE A 24 -15.30 12.17 0.03
C ILE A 24 -16.70 11.98 0.60
N TRP A 25 -17.64 12.74 0.07
CA TRP A 25 -19.06 12.49 0.29
C TRP A 25 -19.32 11.04 -0.08
N TYR A 26 -19.77 10.27 0.91
CA TYR A 26 -20.17 8.88 0.78
C TYR A 26 -21.45 8.86 -0.08
N LYS A 27 -21.29 8.92 -1.39
CA LYS A 27 -22.43 8.84 -2.30
C LYS A 27 -22.75 7.36 -2.46
N ILE A 28 -23.78 6.90 -1.75
CA ILE A 28 -24.51 5.69 -2.13
C ILE A 28 -24.95 5.93 -3.58
N LEU A 29 -24.39 5.17 -4.52
CA LEU A 29 -24.81 5.24 -5.91
C LEU A 29 -26.11 4.43 -6.02
N ASP A 30 -27.20 5.14 -6.30
CA ASP A 30 -28.60 4.65 -6.26
C ASP A 30 -29.02 3.90 -7.54
N GLU A 31 -28.15 3.03 -8.07
CA GLU A 31 -28.50 2.06 -9.11
C GLU A 31 -27.90 0.70 -8.74
N ARG A 32 -28.78 -0.22 -8.30
CA ARG A 32 -28.43 -1.45 -7.55
C ARG A 32 -27.30 -2.24 -8.20
N ALA A 33 -26.37 -2.72 -7.37
CA ALA A 33 -25.26 -3.61 -7.74
C ALA A 33 -25.69 -4.85 -8.53
N ILE A 34 -24.73 -5.54 -9.17
CA ILE A 34 -25.03 -6.82 -9.86
C ILE A 34 -25.48 -7.87 -8.85
N LEU A 35 -24.83 -7.94 -7.69
CA LEU A 35 -25.23 -8.76 -6.55
C LEU A 35 -25.42 -7.86 -5.32
N VAL A 36 -26.62 -7.88 -4.74
CA VAL A 36 -26.92 -7.23 -3.46
C VAL A 36 -27.10 -8.31 -2.40
N ILE A 37 -26.25 -8.29 -1.38
CA ILE A 37 -26.23 -9.30 -0.30
C ILE A 37 -26.89 -8.72 0.95
N THR A 38 -28.10 -9.18 1.25
CA THR A 38 -28.90 -8.74 2.41
C THR A 38 -28.92 -9.75 3.56
N LYS A 39 -28.34 -10.93 3.36
CA LYS A 39 -28.26 -12.00 4.36
C LYS A 39 -26.85 -12.60 4.41
N GLY A 40 -26.44 -13.05 5.58
CA GLY A 40 -25.18 -13.76 5.75
C GLY A 40 -25.18 -15.09 4.97
N GLY A 41 -23.99 -15.58 4.65
CA GLY A 41 -23.81 -16.80 3.88
C GLY A 41 -22.55 -16.78 3.03
N THR A 42 -22.33 -17.87 2.31
CA THR A 42 -21.25 -17.99 1.32
C THR A 42 -21.80 -17.77 -0.07
N TYR A 43 -21.14 -16.92 -0.84
CA TYR A 43 -21.52 -16.54 -2.19
C TYR A 43 -20.36 -16.83 -3.13
N THR A 44 -20.70 -17.47 -4.26
CA THR A 44 -19.76 -17.85 -5.32
C THR A 44 -20.37 -17.53 -6.68
N GLY A 45 -19.55 -17.30 -7.70
CA GLY A 45 -20.03 -17.07 -9.06
C GLY A 45 -19.21 -16.07 -9.85
N ASN A 46 -19.70 -15.77 -11.05
CA ASN A 46 -19.10 -14.80 -11.95
C ASN A 46 -20.02 -13.57 -12.06
N PHE A 47 -19.55 -12.42 -11.64
CA PHE A 47 -20.33 -11.19 -11.58
C PHE A 47 -19.61 -10.06 -12.32
N ARG A 48 -20.35 -9.35 -13.19
CA ARG A 48 -19.76 -8.32 -14.05
C ARG A 48 -20.62 -7.06 -14.12
N SER A 49 -20.03 -5.92 -13.80
CA SER A 49 -20.61 -4.58 -13.99
C SER A 49 -19.82 -3.83 -15.07
N THR A 50 -20.51 -3.22 -16.03
CA THR A 50 -19.90 -2.34 -17.04
C THR A 50 -20.03 -0.86 -16.72
N GLU A 51 -20.64 -0.53 -15.59
CA GLU A 51 -21.03 0.83 -15.24
C GLU A 51 -20.16 1.34 -14.08
N SER A 52 -19.53 2.50 -14.24
CA SER A 52 -18.68 3.12 -13.22
C SER A 52 -19.46 3.56 -11.98
N GLY A 53 -20.74 3.88 -12.15
CA GLY A 53 -21.66 4.17 -11.05
C GLY A 53 -22.16 2.94 -10.26
N LYS A 54 -21.86 1.72 -10.69
CA LYS A 54 -22.52 0.52 -10.14
C LYS A 54 -21.51 -0.53 -9.66
N PRO A 55 -21.44 -0.81 -8.35
CA PRO A 55 -20.53 -1.82 -7.87
C PRO A 55 -20.92 -3.22 -8.32
N VAL A 56 -19.96 -4.14 -8.39
CA VAL A 56 -20.26 -5.54 -8.74
C VAL A 56 -21.02 -6.21 -7.60
N VAL A 57 -20.54 -6.09 -6.37
CA VAL A 57 -21.17 -6.63 -5.16
C VAL A 57 -21.40 -5.52 -4.15
N LEU A 58 -22.62 -5.41 -3.64
CA LEU A 58 -22.99 -4.53 -2.53
C LEU A 58 -23.39 -5.38 -1.32
N ILE A 59 -22.77 -5.12 -0.17
CA ILE A 59 -23.06 -5.77 1.10
C ILE A 59 -24.00 -4.88 1.92
N GLU A 60 -25.21 -5.36 2.16
CA GLU A 60 -26.28 -4.69 2.92
C GLU A 60 -26.71 -5.54 4.13
N THR A 61 -25.74 -6.15 4.80
CA THR A 61 -25.97 -6.96 6.00
C THR A 61 -24.78 -6.88 6.94
N THR A 62 -25.05 -7.04 8.24
CA THR A 62 -24.03 -7.17 9.28
C THR A 62 -23.80 -8.63 9.67
N GLN A 63 -24.52 -9.57 9.05
CA GLN A 63 -24.24 -11.00 9.20
C GLN A 63 -22.95 -11.36 8.45
N LEU A 64 -22.31 -12.47 8.83
CA LEU A 64 -21.11 -12.94 8.15
C LEU A 64 -21.39 -13.20 6.66
N VAL A 65 -20.66 -12.51 5.80
CA VAL A 65 -20.63 -12.75 4.35
C VAL A 65 -19.28 -13.29 3.95
N ILE A 66 -19.30 -14.40 3.21
CA ILE A 66 -18.11 -15.00 2.61
C ILE A 66 -18.27 -14.91 1.09
N LEU A 67 -17.41 -14.15 0.43
CA LEU A 67 -17.24 -14.20 -1.02
C LEU A 67 -16.12 -15.19 -1.33
N GLU A 68 -16.45 -16.27 -2.01
CA GLU A 68 -15.53 -17.38 -2.24
C GLU A 68 -15.58 -17.92 -3.66
N ASN A 69 -14.41 -18.16 -4.27
CA ASN A 69 -14.29 -18.70 -5.62
C ASN A 69 -15.03 -17.84 -6.66
N CYS A 70 -15.04 -16.52 -6.49
CA CYS A 70 -15.71 -15.61 -7.42
C CYS A 70 -14.79 -15.11 -8.53
N THR A 71 -15.35 -14.85 -9.71
CA THR A 71 -14.74 -13.97 -10.71
C THR A 71 -15.54 -12.67 -10.74
N LEU A 72 -14.88 -11.55 -10.48
CA LEU A 72 -15.52 -10.24 -10.38
C LEU A 72 -14.91 -9.29 -11.41
N THR A 73 -15.73 -8.55 -12.15
CA THR A 73 -15.22 -7.63 -13.18
C THR A 73 -16.06 -6.35 -13.19
N GLY A 74 -15.43 -5.18 -13.05
CA GLY A 74 -16.16 -3.92 -12.84
C GLY A 74 -15.50 -2.71 -13.47
N ALA A 75 -16.31 -1.80 -14.03
CA ALA A 75 -15.89 -0.44 -14.40
C ALA A 75 -15.95 0.57 -13.22
N GLY A 76 -16.58 0.16 -12.12
CA GLY A 76 -16.62 0.83 -10.82
C GLY A 76 -16.15 -0.11 -9.71
N ASP A 77 -16.45 0.21 -8.45
CA ASP A 77 -16.02 -0.59 -7.29
C ASP A 77 -16.44 -2.08 -7.42
N ILE A 78 -15.57 -3.00 -7.04
CA ILE A 78 -15.85 -4.44 -7.16
C ILE A 78 -16.71 -4.90 -5.98
N ILE A 79 -16.24 -4.71 -4.75
CA ILE A 79 -17.00 -5.01 -3.53
C ILE A 79 -17.14 -3.73 -2.71
N GLN A 80 -18.38 -3.40 -2.37
CA GLN A 80 -18.71 -2.27 -1.51
C GLN A 80 -19.46 -2.75 -0.27
N ALA A 81 -18.91 -2.44 0.91
CA ALA A 81 -19.52 -2.70 2.21
C ALA A 81 -19.56 -1.38 3.00
N ALA A 82 -20.57 -0.58 2.67
CA ALA A 82 -20.63 0.85 2.95
C ALA A 82 -21.47 1.22 4.20
N ASN A 83 -22.35 0.32 4.63
CA ASN A 83 -23.37 0.60 5.64
C ASN A 83 -22.91 0.36 7.09
N GLY A 84 -21.61 0.20 7.31
CA GLY A 84 -21.00 -0.06 8.62
C GLY A 84 -21.13 -1.51 9.10
N GLN A 85 -20.33 -1.87 10.11
CA GLN A 85 -20.32 -3.15 10.81
C GLN A 85 -20.20 -4.40 9.92
N ALA A 86 -19.58 -4.25 8.75
CA ALA A 86 -19.39 -5.36 7.82
C ALA A 86 -18.58 -6.49 8.47
N ASP A 87 -19.07 -7.72 8.30
CA ASP A 87 -18.42 -8.94 8.73
C ASP A 87 -18.10 -9.78 7.49
N LEU A 88 -16.91 -9.59 6.94
CA LEU A 88 -16.61 -9.94 5.56
C LEU A 88 -15.35 -10.79 5.44
N ILE A 89 -15.49 -11.90 4.73
CA ILE A 89 -14.39 -12.73 4.24
C ILE A 89 -14.44 -12.71 2.71
N VAL A 90 -13.35 -12.33 2.06
CA VAL A 90 -13.19 -12.37 0.61
C VAL A 90 -11.99 -13.26 0.32
N ARG A 91 -12.24 -14.46 -0.21
CA ARG A 91 -11.15 -15.40 -0.46
C ARG A 91 -11.26 -16.17 -1.75
N ASN A 92 -10.10 -16.51 -2.31
CA ASN A 92 -10.01 -17.26 -3.55
C ASN A 92 -10.77 -16.63 -4.73
N CYS A 93 -10.87 -15.29 -4.76
CA CYS A 93 -11.54 -14.55 -5.82
C CYS A 93 -10.55 -13.97 -6.82
N THR A 94 -10.99 -13.80 -8.06
CA THR A 94 -10.24 -13.11 -9.12
C THR A 94 -11.01 -11.87 -9.53
N ALA A 95 -10.36 -10.70 -9.51
CA ALA A 95 -10.98 -9.41 -9.79
C ALA A 95 -10.24 -8.62 -10.89
N TYR A 96 -11.01 -8.10 -11.85
CA TYR A 96 -10.49 -7.31 -12.98
C TYR A 96 -11.19 -5.96 -13.08
N GLY A 97 -10.40 -4.89 -13.24
CA GLY A 97 -10.91 -3.56 -13.49
C GLY A 97 -11.06 -3.26 -14.97
N LEU A 98 -12.26 -2.83 -15.35
CA LEU A 98 -12.55 -2.30 -16.67
C LEU A 98 -12.22 -0.81 -16.74
N THR A 99 -11.99 -0.32 -17.95
CA THR A 99 -11.94 1.12 -18.20
C THR A 99 -13.26 1.77 -17.75
N PRO A 100 -13.24 2.92 -17.05
CA PRO A 100 -14.46 3.59 -16.60
C PRO A 100 -15.48 3.85 -17.72
N SER A 101 -16.76 3.68 -17.41
CA SER A 101 -17.89 3.90 -18.32
C SER A 101 -18.33 5.37 -18.40
N GLU A 102 -17.81 6.21 -17.52
CA GLU A 102 -18.14 7.62 -17.36
C GLU A 102 -16.86 8.47 -17.31
N ASP A 103 -16.94 9.70 -17.82
CA ASP A 103 -15.83 10.66 -17.72
C ASP A 103 -15.64 11.11 -16.27
N LYS A 104 -14.38 11.44 -15.92
CA LYS A 104 -13.99 11.92 -14.58
C LYS A 104 -14.25 10.94 -13.42
N LYS A 105 -14.68 9.71 -13.72
CA LYS A 105 -14.74 8.60 -12.76
C LYS A 105 -13.42 7.84 -12.80
N ASP A 106 -12.84 7.65 -11.62
CA ASP A 106 -11.64 6.84 -11.44
C ASP A 106 -12.00 5.35 -11.65
N ARG A 107 -11.01 4.53 -12.00
CA ARG A 107 -11.16 3.07 -11.94
C ARG A 107 -11.60 2.61 -10.55
N GLY A 108 -12.38 1.55 -10.53
CA GLY A 108 -12.95 0.99 -9.31
C GLY A 108 -11.92 0.45 -8.32
N THR A 109 -12.33 0.36 -7.07
CA THR A 109 -11.60 -0.28 -5.98
C THR A 109 -12.01 -1.74 -5.83
N PHE A 110 -11.06 -2.66 -5.62
CA PHE A 110 -11.37 -4.06 -5.36
C PHE A 110 -12.28 -4.24 -4.14
N LEU A 111 -11.94 -3.58 -3.02
CA LEU A 111 -12.76 -3.59 -1.84
C LEU A 111 -12.80 -2.22 -1.17
N ARG A 112 -13.99 -1.65 -1.04
CA ARG A 112 -14.25 -0.48 -0.20
C ARG A 112 -15.13 -0.88 0.97
N VAL A 113 -14.66 -0.64 2.18
CA VAL A 113 -15.41 -0.95 3.40
C VAL A 113 -15.34 0.21 4.39
N ALA A 114 -16.46 0.51 5.05
CA ALA A 114 -16.50 1.41 6.19
C ALA A 114 -16.91 0.66 7.47
N GLU A 115 -16.24 0.99 8.56
CA GLU A 115 -16.58 0.56 9.93
C GLU A 115 -16.76 -0.96 10.05
N ALA A 116 -15.92 -1.74 9.34
CA ALA A 116 -15.91 -3.20 9.43
C ALA A 116 -15.71 -3.67 10.87
N ARG A 117 -16.30 -4.83 11.20
CA ARG A 117 -16.03 -5.52 12.47
C ARG A 117 -15.13 -6.74 12.30
N ARG A 118 -15.11 -7.35 11.12
CA ARG A 118 -14.14 -8.37 10.72
C ARG A 118 -13.87 -8.20 9.24
N LEU A 119 -12.60 -8.31 8.86
CA LEU A 119 -12.19 -8.31 7.46
C LEU A 119 -11.09 -9.33 7.22
N THR A 120 -11.35 -10.29 6.34
CA THR A 120 -10.35 -11.26 5.87
C THR A 120 -10.30 -11.19 4.35
N VAL A 121 -9.15 -10.84 3.79
CA VAL A 121 -8.94 -10.77 2.34
C VAL A 121 -7.75 -11.65 1.97
N GLU A 122 -8.04 -12.86 1.48
CA GLU A 122 -7.01 -13.90 1.34
C GLU A 122 -7.03 -14.65 0.01
N HIS A 123 -5.86 -14.95 -0.53
CA HIS A 123 -5.74 -15.74 -1.77
C HIS A 123 -6.51 -15.14 -2.96
N ASN A 124 -6.55 -13.82 -3.10
CA ASN A 124 -7.23 -13.19 -4.24
C ASN A 124 -6.25 -12.79 -5.34
N TYR A 125 -6.74 -12.69 -6.57
CA TYR A 125 -6.06 -12.02 -7.68
C TYR A 125 -6.75 -10.68 -7.98
N ILE A 126 -5.99 -9.60 -8.13
CA ILE A 126 -6.51 -8.24 -8.38
C ILE A 126 -5.71 -7.61 -9.53
N GLU A 127 -6.39 -7.13 -10.57
CA GLU A 127 -5.73 -6.46 -11.71
C GLU A 127 -6.46 -5.21 -12.20
N HIS A 128 -5.70 -4.14 -12.49
CA HIS A 128 -6.21 -2.88 -13.06
C HIS A 128 -7.33 -2.20 -12.26
N LEU A 129 -7.23 -2.28 -10.94
CA LEU A 129 -8.13 -1.69 -9.96
C LEU A 129 -7.31 -0.89 -8.94
N ASN A 130 -7.98 -0.02 -8.17
CA ASN A 130 -7.48 0.33 -6.85
C ASN A 130 -7.61 -0.91 -5.93
N GLY A 131 -6.79 -1.04 -4.89
CA GLY A 131 -6.78 -2.20 -4.01
C GLY A 131 -7.90 -2.17 -2.98
N LEU A 132 -7.52 -2.08 -1.70
CA LEU A 132 -8.41 -2.09 -0.56
C LEU A 132 -8.42 -0.72 0.11
N ILE A 133 -9.61 -0.20 0.39
CA ILE A 133 -9.80 1.00 1.19
C ILE A 133 -10.67 0.66 2.40
N VAL A 134 -10.08 0.72 3.58
CA VAL A 134 -10.75 0.48 4.87
C VAL A 134 -10.88 1.80 5.62
N TYR A 135 -12.11 2.27 5.76
CA TYR A 135 -12.42 3.52 6.44
C TYR A 135 -13.00 3.24 7.83
N ARG A 136 -12.25 3.58 8.87
CA ARG A 136 -12.61 3.33 10.28
C ARG A 136 -12.79 1.84 10.60
N TRP A 137 -12.86 1.55 11.89
CA TRP A 137 -13.13 0.22 12.41
C TRP A 137 -14.30 0.26 13.37
N GLY A 138 -15.21 -0.71 13.24
CA GLY A 138 -16.39 -0.86 14.10
C GLY A 138 -16.35 -2.09 15.00
N GLY A 139 -15.33 -2.95 14.87
CA GLY A 139 -15.15 -4.13 15.71
C GLY A 139 -14.40 -3.85 17.01
N ASP A 140 -14.43 -4.82 17.92
CA ASP A 140 -13.84 -4.74 19.27
C ASP A 140 -12.37 -5.18 19.34
N GLY A 141 -11.81 -5.72 18.25
CA GLY A 141 -10.43 -6.23 18.21
C GLY A 141 -10.23 -7.58 18.90
N SER A 142 -11.31 -8.29 19.26
CA SER A 142 -11.25 -9.69 19.67
C SER A 142 -10.68 -10.56 18.54
N ALA A 143 -10.30 -11.81 18.84
CA ALA A 143 -9.73 -12.73 17.85
C ALA A 143 -10.67 -13.01 16.64
N GLN A 144 -11.96 -12.76 16.77
CA GLN A 144 -12.97 -12.89 15.72
C GLN A 144 -13.27 -11.57 14.99
N GLN A 145 -12.72 -10.45 15.47
CA GLN A 145 -12.97 -9.10 14.97
C GLN A 145 -11.66 -8.38 14.65
N THR A 146 -10.86 -9.04 13.80
CA THR A 146 -9.55 -8.58 13.34
C THR A 146 -9.56 -8.25 11.84
N MET A 147 -8.42 -7.77 11.34
CA MET A 147 -8.21 -7.51 9.92
C MET A 147 -7.00 -8.28 9.39
N THR A 148 -7.24 -9.20 8.45
CA THR A 148 -6.18 -9.92 7.72
C THR A 148 -6.23 -9.62 6.22
N VAL A 149 -5.08 -9.31 5.64
CA VAL A 149 -4.89 -9.17 4.19
C VAL A 149 -3.69 -10.01 3.80
N ARG A 150 -3.91 -11.25 3.34
CA ARG A 150 -2.83 -12.22 3.18
C ARG A 150 -2.84 -12.96 1.86
N TYR A 151 -1.67 -13.35 1.38
CA TYR A 151 -1.53 -14.27 0.24
C TYR A 151 -2.19 -13.78 -1.06
N ASN A 152 -2.42 -12.46 -1.23
CA ASN A 152 -3.03 -11.94 -2.44
C ASN A 152 -1.98 -11.69 -3.53
N SER A 153 -2.36 -11.88 -4.80
CA SER A 153 -1.58 -11.53 -5.98
C SER A 153 -2.21 -10.32 -6.66
N VAL A 154 -1.46 -9.24 -6.81
CA VAL A 154 -1.94 -7.96 -7.32
C VAL A 154 -1.07 -7.51 -8.47
N LYS A 155 -1.71 -7.08 -9.56
CA LYS A 155 -1.05 -6.60 -10.76
C LYS A 155 -1.59 -5.23 -11.20
N ASN A 156 -0.68 -4.28 -11.39
CA ASN A 156 -0.99 -2.97 -11.99
C ASN A 156 -2.16 -2.24 -11.32
N LEU A 157 -1.93 -1.74 -10.10
CA LEU A 157 -2.89 -0.89 -9.41
C LEU A 157 -3.17 0.37 -10.23
N ASP A 158 -4.44 0.71 -10.41
CA ASP A 158 -4.83 1.73 -11.38
C ASP A 158 -6.03 2.55 -10.91
N ALA A 159 -5.84 3.87 -10.85
CA ALA A 159 -6.84 4.89 -10.57
C ALA A 159 -7.12 5.79 -11.79
N ARG A 160 -6.64 5.42 -12.98
CA ARG A 160 -6.90 6.21 -14.21
C ARG A 160 -8.40 6.32 -14.48
N ARG A 161 -8.80 7.52 -14.86
CA ARG A 161 -10.08 7.84 -15.48
C ARG A 161 -10.06 7.42 -16.94
N ARG A 162 -11.23 7.45 -17.59
CA ARG A 162 -11.37 7.13 -19.01
C ARG A 162 -10.43 7.93 -19.93
N ASP A 163 -10.19 9.21 -19.60
CA ASP A 163 -9.32 10.11 -20.36
C ASP A 163 -7.82 9.92 -20.07
N GLY A 164 -7.45 8.94 -19.23
CA GLY A 164 -6.08 8.68 -18.80
C GLY A 164 -5.58 9.59 -17.68
N SER A 165 -6.33 10.63 -17.30
CA SER A 165 -6.03 11.41 -16.09
C SER A 165 -6.28 10.57 -14.84
N TYR A 166 -5.72 10.94 -13.70
CA TYR A 166 -5.87 10.19 -12.45
C TYR A 166 -5.85 11.15 -11.26
N PRO A 167 -6.45 10.79 -10.11
CA PRO A 167 -6.39 11.61 -8.91
C PRO A 167 -4.94 11.70 -8.42
N ARG A 168 -4.57 12.82 -7.79
CA ARG A 168 -3.20 13.04 -7.30
C ARG A 168 -2.72 11.93 -6.36
N GLN A 169 -3.62 11.34 -5.58
CA GLN A 169 -3.34 10.26 -4.65
C GLN A 169 -3.27 8.87 -5.30
N GLY A 170 -3.48 8.76 -6.63
CA GLY A 170 -3.38 7.50 -7.36
C GLY A 170 -4.17 6.32 -6.77
N ALA A 171 -3.67 5.11 -6.99
CA ALA A 171 -4.16 3.86 -6.40
C ALA A 171 -3.28 3.39 -5.23
N ALA A 172 -3.82 2.55 -4.36
CA ALA A 172 -3.09 1.87 -3.29
C ALA A 172 -3.45 0.38 -3.25
N PHE A 173 -2.55 -0.50 -2.78
CA PHE A 173 -2.92 -1.88 -2.49
C PHE A 173 -3.75 -1.94 -1.19
N VAL A 174 -3.24 -1.37 -0.10
CA VAL A 174 -3.97 -1.25 1.16
C VAL A 174 -3.88 0.19 1.64
N LEU A 175 -5.04 0.83 1.76
CA LEU A 175 -5.19 2.12 2.41
C LEU A 175 -6.09 1.96 3.64
N LEU A 176 -5.49 2.13 4.82
CA LEU A 176 -6.22 2.24 6.07
C LEU A 176 -6.41 3.71 6.40
N ASN A 177 -7.64 4.13 6.63
CA ASN A 177 -7.94 5.49 7.05
C ASN A 177 -8.73 5.46 8.35
N SER A 178 -8.10 5.92 9.43
CA SER A 178 -8.70 6.00 10.77
C SER A 178 -9.13 4.64 11.33
N VAL A 179 -8.48 3.54 10.93
CA VAL A 179 -8.60 2.22 11.55
C VAL A 179 -7.77 2.24 12.83
N ARG A 180 -8.38 2.54 13.97
CA ARG A 180 -7.65 2.86 15.22
C ARG A 180 -7.85 1.81 16.29
N ASN A 181 -6.83 1.61 17.10
CA ASN A 181 -6.83 0.77 18.30
C ASN A 181 -7.28 -0.68 18.00
N LEU A 182 -6.90 -1.21 16.85
CA LEU A 182 -7.31 -2.54 16.42
C LEU A 182 -6.21 -3.57 16.71
N ALA A 183 -6.51 -4.52 17.60
CA ALA A 183 -5.66 -5.69 17.76
C ALA A 183 -5.80 -6.65 16.57
N GLY A 184 -4.73 -7.38 16.26
CA GLY A 184 -4.74 -8.40 15.21
C GLY A 184 -4.75 -7.89 13.77
N ILE A 185 -4.25 -6.69 13.47
CA ILE A 185 -3.97 -6.30 12.08
C ILE A 185 -2.78 -7.11 11.55
N ASP A 186 -2.99 -7.85 10.46
CA ASP A 186 -1.95 -8.62 9.76
C ASP A 186 -2.06 -8.43 8.24
N ILE A 187 -1.04 -7.82 7.64
CA ILE A 187 -0.86 -7.67 6.19
C ILE A 187 0.39 -8.46 5.80
N SER A 188 0.24 -9.68 5.29
CA SER A 188 1.39 -10.55 5.07
C SER A 188 1.35 -11.43 3.82
N PHE A 189 2.54 -11.77 3.30
CA PHE A 189 2.72 -12.65 2.14
C PHE A 189 1.93 -12.23 0.88
N ASN A 190 1.67 -10.95 0.69
CA ASN A 190 1.06 -10.45 -0.54
C ASN A 190 2.14 -10.18 -1.60
N GLN A 191 1.80 -10.45 -2.85
CA GLN A 191 2.57 -10.06 -4.03
C GLN A 191 1.89 -8.88 -4.71
N VAL A 192 2.57 -7.75 -4.81
CA VAL A 192 2.09 -6.59 -5.57
C VAL A 192 3.12 -6.28 -6.65
N ILE A 193 2.74 -6.40 -7.92
CA ILE A 193 3.60 -6.07 -9.05
C ILE A 193 2.91 -4.98 -9.87
N ASN A 194 3.45 -3.78 -9.78
CA ASN A 194 3.13 -2.70 -10.69
C ASN A 194 4.20 -2.65 -11.79
N GLU A 195 3.78 -2.44 -13.03
CA GLU A 195 4.66 -2.25 -14.17
C GLU A 195 4.70 -0.76 -14.55
N PRO A 196 5.87 -0.22 -14.94
CA PRO A 196 5.99 1.15 -15.44
C PRO A 196 4.97 1.43 -16.54
N ASP A 197 4.31 2.60 -16.47
CA ASP A 197 3.27 3.04 -17.42
C ASP A 197 2.00 2.17 -17.49
N GLN A 198 1.89 1.12 -16.67
CA GLN A 198 0.67 0.30 -16.56
C GLN A 198 -0.10 0.53 -15.25
N SER A 199 0.55 1.13 -14.25
CA SER A 199 -0.04 1.48 -12.96
C SER A 199 -0.09 3.00 -12.74
N THR A 200 -1.00 3.44 -11.88
CA THR A 200 -1.03 4.79 -11.29
C THR A 200 -1.00 4.71 -9.77
N VAL A 201 -0.19 3.78 -9.25
CA VAL A 201 -0.01 3.59 -7.81
C VAL A 201 0.64 4.83 -7.18
N PHE A 202 0.17 5.18 -6.00
CA PHE A 202 0.81 6.16 -5.14
C PHE A 202 1.55 5.40 -4.05
N ASP A 203 0.96 5.22 -2.87
CA ASP A 203 1.47 4.32 -1.84
C ASP A 203 0.89 2.92 -2.02
N ASN A 204 1.73 1.89 -2.09
CA ASN A 204 1.19 0.53 -2.11
C ASN A 204 0.52 0.20 -0.77
N ILE A 205 1.16 0.49 0.36
CA ILE A 205 0.59 0.29 1.69
C ILE A 205 0.62 1.61 2.47
N ASN A 206 -0.53 2.12 2.89
CA ASN A 206 -0.64 3.37 3.62
C ASN A 206 -1.48 3.20 4.89
N PHE A 207 -0.87 3.59 6.01
CA PHE A 207 -1.54 3.73 7.30
C PHE A 207 -1.81 5.22 7.53
N TYR A 208 -3.00 5.69 7.16
CA TYR A 208 -3.44 7.06 7.42
C TYR A 208 -4.19 7.10 8.76
N ASN A 209 -3.63 7.77 9.77
CA ASN A 209 -4.23 7.91 11.11
C ASN A 209 -4.74 6.57 11.72
N SER A 210 -4.07 5.47 11.40
CA SER A 210 -4.50 4.10 11.73
C SER A 210 -3.50 3.41 12.66
N SER A 211 -3.97 2.60 13.61
CA SER A 211 -3.14 2.07 14.68
C SER A 211 -3.52 0.66 15.14
N GLY A 212 -2.49 -0.09 15.56
CA GLY A 212 -2.67 -1.27 16.41
C GLY A 212 -2.95 -0.88 17.86
N THR A 213 -2.68 -1.80 18.80
CA THR A 213 -2.68 -1.51 20.24
C THR A 213 -1.30 -1.74 20.84
N ALA A 214 -1.05 -1.22 22.04
CA ALA A 214 0.23 -1.43 22.73
C ALA A 214 0.54 -2.92 22.98
N GLN A 215 -0.50 -3.75 23.14
CA GLN A 215 -0.40 -5.19 23.38
C GLN A 215 -0.44 -6.01 22.07
N SER A 216 -0.88 -5.41 20.96
CA SER A 216 -0.97 -6.04 19.65
C SER A 216 -0.68 -5.01 18.56
N TRP A 217 0.61 -4.83 18.27
CA TRP A 217 1.03 -3.96 17.18
C TRP A 217 0.46 -4.48 15.86
N ALA A 218 0.07 -3.56 14.98
CA ALA A 218 -0.26 -3.88 13.60
C ALA A 218 0.98 -4.43 12.91
N LYS A 219 0.83 -5.51 12.15
CA LYS A 219 1.95 -6.20 11.49
C LYS A 219 1.83 -6.08 9.98
N VAL A 220 2.94 -5.69 9.33
CA VAL A 220 3.09 -5.73 7.88
C VAL A 220 4.35 -6.51 7.56
N HIS A 221 4.24 -7.74 7.07
CA HIS A 221 5.44 -8.57 6.92
C HIS A 221 5.43 -9.56 5.77
N ASP A 222 6.64 -9.90 5.32
CA ASP A 222 6.86 -10.91 4.28
C ASP A 222 6.16 -10.64 2.94
N ASN A 223 5.75 -9.39 2.70
CA ASN A 223 5.18 -8.97 1.42
C ASN A 223 6.29 -8.73 0.39
N TYR A 224 5.96 -8.94 -0.89
CA TYR A 224 6.76 -8.50 -2.02
C TYR A 224 6.00 -7.42 -2.79
N VAL A 225 6.59 -6.24 -2.87
CA VAL A 225 6.05 -5.10 -3.60
C VAL A 225 7.09 -4.65 -4.60
N GLN A 226 6.76 -4.75 -5.89
CA GLN A 226 7.56 -4.21 -6.97
C GLN A 226 6.81 -3.06 -7.64
N GLY A 227 7.46 -1.91 -7.69
CA GLY A 227 6.93 -0.73 -8.37
C GLY A 227 6.11 0.19 -7.49
N ALA A 228 6.61 1.41 -7.37
CA ALA A 228 5.86 2.61 -7.06
C ALA A 228 6.33 3.67 -8.07
N TYR A 229 5.73 3.66 -9.26
CA TYR A 229 6.18 4.48 -10.39
C TYR A 229 5.29 5.71 -10.54
N PRO A 230 5.83 6.87 -10.93
CA PRO A 230 4.99 7.90 -11.48
C PRO A 230 4.31 7.42 -12.78
N PHE A 231 3.29 8.16 -13.19
CA PHE A 231 2.70 8.01 -14.52
C PHE A 231 2.73 9.36 -15.27
N PRO A 232 3.41 9.45 -16.42
CA PRO A 232 4.30 8.43 -16.99
C PRO A 232 5.52 8.15 -16.08
N SER A 233 6.12 6.96 -16.21
CA SER A 233 7.23 6.47 -15.37
C SER A 233 8.51 7.32 -15.45
N THR A 234 8.60 8.19 -16.45
CA THR A 234 9.68 9.15 -16.65
C THR A 234 9.42 10.50 -15.97
N SER A 235 8.26 10.72 -15.34
CA SER A 235 7.97 11.96 -14.61
C SER A 235 9.07 12.23 -13.59
N SER A 236 9.45 13.51 -13.46
CA SER A 236 10.35 13.99 -12.41
C SER A 236 9.65 14.17 -11.07
N GLU A 237 8.31 14.27 -11.07
CA GLU A 237 7.49 14.47 -9.88
C GLU A 237 6.73 13.19 -9.52
N PHE A 238 6.92 12.75 -8.27
CA PHE A 238 6.23 11.61 -7.69
C PHE A 238 6.41 11.63 -6.17
N SER A 239 5.36 11.27 -5.42
CA SER A 239 5.40 11.20 -3.96
C SER A 239 4.92 9.87 -3.39
N GLY A 240 4.58 8.90 -4.24
CA GLY A 240 4.17 7.56 -3.79
C GLY A 240 5.32 6.75 -3.19
N SER A 241 5.00 5.60 -2.62
CA SER A 241 5.97 4.75 -1.93
C SER A 241 5.61 3.26 -1.94
N GLY A 242 6.55 2.41 -1.52
CA GLY A 242 6.23 1.03 -1.16
C GLY A 242 5.32 0.98 0.07
N MET A 243 5.70 1.65 1.15
CA MET A 243 4.88 1.79 2.35
C MET A 243 5.11 3.13 3.05
N THR A 244 4.05 3.74 3.57
CA THR A 244 4.18 4.94 4.41
C THR A 244 3.22 4.92 5.60
N THR A 245 3.66 5.53 6.71
CA THR A 245 2.74 6.03 7.73
C THR A 245 2.41 7.48 7.44
N ASP A 246 1.15 7.84 7.60
CA ASP A 246 0.66 9.14 7.17
C ASP A 246 -0.46 9.68 8.07
N GLY A 247 -0.76 10.96 7.94
CA GLY A 247 -1.95 11.57 8.52
C GLY A 247 -1.73 12.68 9.53
N ASP A 248 -2.81 13.41 9.73
CA ASP A 248 -2.88 14.69 10.44
C ASP A 248 -3.34 14.60 11.90
N GLY A 249 -3.47 13.38 12.44
CA GLY A 249 -3.81 13.12 13.84
C GLY A 249 -2.93 13.93 14.79
N SER A 250 -3.56 14.59 15.77
CA SER A 250 -2.91 15.55 16.67
C SER A 250 -2.77 15.04 18.10
N THR A 251 -3.17 13.80 18.37
CA THR A 251 -3.07 13.12 19.67
C THR A 251 -2.53 11.71 19.48
N ALA A 252 -2.00 11.10 20.55
CA ALA A 252 -1.52 9.72 20.52
C ALA A 252 -2.60 8.73 20.04
N GLN A 253 -3.88 8.99 20.34
CA GLN A 253 -4.99 8.11 19.97
C GLN A 253 -5.48 8.32 18.53
N SER A 254 -5.16 9.45 17.90
CA SER A 254 -5.70 9.83 16.59
C SER A 254 -4.70 9.72 15.45
N THR A 255 -3.41 9.64 15.75
CA THR A 255 -2.32 9.44 14.78
C THR A 255 -2.03 7.95 14.55
N VAL A 256 -1.09 7.64 13.67
CA VAL A 256 -0.61 6.26 13.44
C VAL A 256 0.12 5.77 14.69
N ALA A 257 -0.15 4.55 15.14
CA ALA A 257 0.50 4.02 16.34
C ALA A 257 0.64 2.51 16.36
N PHE A 258 1.66 2.01 17.08
CA PHE A 258 1.87 0.59 17.35
C PHE A 258 1.91 -0.23 16.05
N LEU A 259 2.87 0.07 15.20
CA LEU A 259 3.04 -0.54 13.88
C LEU A 259 4.42 -1.15 13.74
N GLU A 260 4.47 -2.41 13.38
CA GLU A 260 5.69 -3.15 13.09
C GLU A 260 5.66 -3.62 11.63
N ALA A 261 6.71 -3.32 10.87
CA ALA A 261 6.85 -3.78 9.50
C ALA A 261 8.19 -4.48 9.28
N TYR A 262 8.17 -5.75 8.88
CA TYR A 262 9.38 -6.54 8.83
C TYR A 262 9.43 -7.60 7.74
N ASN A 263 10.64 -7.99 7.34
CA ASN A 263 10.88 -8.99 6.29
C ASN A 263 10.19 -8.70 4.94
N ASN A 264 9.72 -7.48 4.68
CA ASN A 264 9.13 -7.13 3.39
C ASN A 264 10.22 -6.88 2.35
N GLN A 265 9.86 -6.97 1.07
CA GLN A 265 10.73 -6.67 -0.05
C GLN A 265 10.07 -5.60 -0.92
N PHE A 266 10.63 -4.40 -0.90
CA PHE A 266 10.19 -3.25 -1.69
C PHE A 266 11.21 -3.01 -2.80
N VAL A 267 10.81 -3.26 -4.04
CA VAL A 267 11.71 -3.35 -5.20
C VAL A 267 11.31 -2.34 -6.27
N SER A 268 12.29 -1.68 -6.89
CA SER A 268 12.08 -0.75 -8.01
C SER A 268 11.03 0.34 -7.72
N THR A 269 11.13 0.98 -6.55
CA THR A 269 10.31 2.15 -6.22
C THR A 269 10.97 3.43 -6.73
N CYS A 270 10.16 4.36 -7.22
CA CYS A 270 10.54 5.76 -7.45
C CYS A 270 10.12 6.55 -6.20
N ASN A 271 10.65 7.72 -5.87
CA ASN A 271 10.41 8.37 -4.56
C ASN A 271 10.93 7.53 -3.36
N ALA A 272 10.16 6.63 -2.75
CA ALA A 272 10.63 5.90 -1.55
C ALA A 272 10.17 4.43 -1.45
N ALA A 273 10.96 3.62 -0.75
CA ALA A 273 10.57 2.27 -0.43
C ALA A 273 9.70 2.24 0.83
N MET A 274 10.17 2.82 1.94
CA MET A 274 9.45 2.87 3.21
C MET A 274 9.66 4.19 3.94
N ASN A 275 8.59 4.84 4.37
CA ASN A 275 8.64 6.12 5.08
C ASN A 275 7.83 6.12 6.37
N ILE A 276 8.30 6.89 7.35
CA ILE A 276 7.53 7.29 8.53
C ILE A 276 7.28 8.79 8.44
N ALA A 277 6.08 9.20 8.01
CA ALA A 277 5.70 10.60 7.87
C ALA A 277 4.85 11.13 9.05
N ALA A 278 4.22 10.22 9.80
CA ALA A 278 3.39 10.51 10.96
C ALA A 278 3.39 9.35 11.98
N GLY A 279 2.97 9.63 13.21
CA GLY A 279 2.64 8.61 14.22
C GLY A 279 3.65 8.45 15.35
N HIS A 280 3.47 7.44 16.19
CA HIS A 280 4.40 7.07 17.24
C HIS A 280 4.49 5.55 17.43
N ASP A 281 5.55 5.05 18.07
CA ASP A 281 5.73 3.59 18.29
C ASP A 281 5.65 2.80 16.97
N ILE A 282 6.56 3.14 16.05
CA ILE A 282 6.64 2.52 14.73
C ILE A 282 8.01 1.88 14.57
N TYR A 283 8.05 0.62 14.15
CA TYR A 283 9.28 -0.14 13.99
C TYR A 283 9.36 -0.84 12.63
N PHE A 284 10.27 -0.37 11.77
CA PHE A 284 10.53 -0.96 10.46
C PHE A 284 11.88 -1.70 10.47
N HIS A 285 11.89 -3.03 10.37
CA HIS A 285 13.14 -3.80 10.46
C HIS A 285 13.24 -5.02 9.59
N HIS A 286 14.46 -5.44 9.24
CA HIS A 286 14.69 -6.64 8.43
C HIS A 286 14.01 -6.62 7.05
N ASN A 287 13.57 -5.45 6.59
CA ASN A 287 13.03 -5.28 5.24
C ASN A 287 14.17 -5.17 4.23
N ARG A 288 13.89 -5.49 2.97
CA ARG A 288 14.80 -5.31 1.84
C ARG A 288 14.26 -4.22 0.93
N MET A 289 15.04 -3.17 0.71
CA MET A 289 14.66 -1.99 -0.05
C MET A 289 15.65 -1.80 -1.19
N VAL A 290 15.29 -2.23 -2.40
CA VAL A 290 16.26 -2.37 -3.51
C VAL A 290 15.72 -1.70 -4.78
N THR A 291 16.41 -0.68 -5.29
CA THR A 291 16.15 -0.08 -6.60
C THR A 291 17.46 0.14 -7.34
N SER A 292 17.50 -0.32 -8.58
CA SER A 292 18.54 -0.06 -9.58
C SER A 292 18.39 1.33 -10.20
N GLY A 293 17.22 1.97 -10.05
CA GLY A 293 16.89 3.22 -10.72
C GLY A 293 16.69 3.07 -12.23
N LEU A 294 16.45 1.85 -12.71
CA LEU A 294 16.24 1.52 -14.13
C LEU A 294 14.95 0.73 -14.32
N ARG A 295 14.30 0.96 -15.45
CA ARG A 295 13.31 0.06 -16.03
C ARG A 295 14.01 -1.17 -16.61
N LYS A 296 13.25 -2.23 -16.87
CA LYS A 296 13.75 -3.47 -17.51
C LYS A 296 14.40 -3.22 -18.89
N ASP A 297 13.96 -2.17 -19.59
CA ASP A 297 14.50 -1.74 -20.89
C ASP A 297 15.74 -0.81 -20.76
N GLY A 298 16.22 -0.56 -19.54
CA GLY A 298 17.36 0.30 -19.26
C GLY A 298 17.05 1.79 -19.17
N VAL A 299 15.80 2.21 -19.40
CA VAL A 299 15.39 3.61 -19.21
C VAL A 299 15.47 3.99 -17.74
N ARG A 300 15.99 5.18 -17.44
CA ARG A 300 16.15 5.66 -16.06
C ARG A 300 14.82 6.01 -15.43
N LEU A 301 14.71 5.69 -14.15
CA LEU A 301 13.66 6.16 -13.26
C LEU A 301 14.11 7.47 -12.61
N ASN A 302 13.35 8.55 -12.83
CA ASN A 302 13.79 9.92 -12.53
C ASN A 302 13.51 10.39 -11.11
N SER A 303 12.48 9.87 -10.46
CA SER A 303 12.15 10.24 -9.08
C SER A 303 12.71 9.19 -8.13
N THR A 304 13.72 9.51 -7.36
CA THR A 304 14.15 8.72 -6.20
C THR A 304 14.49 9.72 -5.10
N PHE A 305 13.73 9.74 -4.01
CA PHE A 305 14.04 10.54 -2.83
C PHE A 305 15.07 9.77 -2.01
N ALA A 306 14.64 8.76 -1.25
CA ALA A 306 15.49 7.87 -0.48
C ALA A 306 14.75 6.53 -0.29
N ALA A 307 15.48 5.43 -0.06
CA ALA A 307 14.80 4.17 0.28
C ALA A 307 14.01 4.30 1.58
N ALA A 308 14.65 4.88 2.61
CA ALA A 308 14.15 4.96 3.98
C ALA A 308 14.19 6.39 4.53
N SER A 309 13.12 6.82 5.21
CA SER A 309 13.09 8.13 5.87
C SER A 309 12.14 8.19 7.07
N ILE A 310 12.48 9.06 8.05
CA ILE A 310 11.64 9.36 9.22
C ILE A 310 11.51 10.88 9.33
N PHE A 311 10.41 11.46 8.87
CA PHE A 311 10.25 12.91 8.82
C PHE A 311 8.88 13.33 9.34
N ASN A 312 8.85 14.36 10.19
CA ASN A 312 7.59 14.86 10.75
C ASN A 312 6.85 15.73 9.73
N SER A 313 6.23 15.09 8.73
CA SER A 313 5.56 15.78 7.60
C SER A 313 4.50 16.78 8.07
N TYR A 314 3.83 16.44 9.17
CA TYR A 314 2.70 17.18 9.72
C TYR A 314 3.08 18.16 10.82
N LYS A 315 4.38 18.30 11.12
CA LYS A 315 4.91 19.23 12.13
C LYS A 315 4.23 19.06 13.50
N LYS A 316 3.91 17.83 13.87
CA LYS A 316 3.32 17.47 15.16
C LYS A 316 4.41 17.18 16.18
N ASP A 317 5.26 18.16 16.46
CA ASP A 317 6.41 18.01 17.37
C ASP A 317 5.98 18.03 18.85
N THR A 318 5.20 17.03 19.25
CA THR A 318 4.86 16.79 20.66
C THR A 318 5.51 15.50 21.14
N LEU A 319 5.71 15.39 22.46
CA LEU A 319 6.27 14.19 23.10
C LEU A 319 5.37 12.94 22.97
N THR A 320 4.19 13.08 22.38
CA THR A 320 3.18 12.02 22.30
C THR A 320 2.73 11.69 20.88
N VAL A 321 2.96 12.55 19.89
CA VAL A 321 2.41 12.37 18.52
C VAL A 321 3.45 11.94 17.50
N PHE A 322 4.70 12.41 17.58
CA PHE A 322 5.77 12.04 16.65
C PHE A 322 7.05 11.61 17.39
N VAL A 323 7.02 10.38 17.92
CA VAL A 323 8.04 9.85 18.85
C VAL A 323 8.20 8.33 18.73
N ARG A 324 9.31 7.79 19.26
CA ARG A 324 9.57 6.35 19.39
C ARG A 324 9.53 5.59 18.05
N HIS A 325 10.20 6.16 17.05
CA HIS A 325 10.41 5.53 15.75
C HIS A 325 11.71 4.75 15.73
N ARG A 326 11.70 3.59 15.09
CA ARG A 326 12.89 2.78 14.83
C ARG A 326 12.85 2.28 13.40
N MET A 327 13.97 2.39 12.70
CA MET A 327 14.14 1.80 11.39
C MET A 327 15.55 1.21 11.24
N LEU A 328 15.68 -0.06 11.60
CA LEU A 328 16.96 -0.75 11.87
C LEU A 328 16.97 -2.14 11.23
N ASP A 329 18.14 -2.73 11.05
CA ASP A 329 18.39 -4.08 10.51
C ASP A 329 17.82 -4.34 9.11
N ASN A 330 17.46 -3.28 8.38
CA ASN A 330 17.01 -3.40 7.00
C ASN A 330 18.22 -3.59 6.06
N THR A 331 18.01 -4.27 4.93
CA THR A 331 19.00 -4.38 3.84
C THR A 331 18.64 -3.42 2.71
N ILE A 332 19.52 -2.49 2.36
CA ILE A 332 19.20 -1.38 1.45
C ILE A 332 20.17 -1.31 0.27
N GLY A 333 19.60 -1.13 -0.92
CA GLY A 333 20.27 -1.01 -2.19
C GLY A 333 19.58 0.04 -3.07
N TYR A 334 19.73 1.35 -2.81
CA TYR A 334 18.87 2.35 -3.45
C TYR A 334 19.60 3.37 -4.33
N VAL A 335 19.55 3.17 -5.64
CA VAL A 335 20.20 4.05 -6.62
C VAL A 335 19.47 5.38 -6.74
N ARG A 336 20.23 6.46 -6.57
CA ARG A 336 19.83 7.83 -6.92
C ARG A 336 21.07 8.57 -7.40
N ILE A 337 21.01 9.15 -8.58
CA ILE A 337 22.18 9.81 -9.19
C ILE A 337 22.42 11.17 -8.54
N GLY A 338 23.70 11.53 -8.34
CA GLY A 338 24.09 12.85 -7.83
C GLY A 338 24.08 12.99 -6.30
N VAL A 339 23.81 11.90 -5.58
CA VAL A 339 23.84 11.81 -4.11
C VAL A 339 24.82 10.73 -3.68
N SER A 340 25.25 10.75 -2.41
CA SER A 340 26.35 9.90 -1.95
C SER A 340 26.14 9.35 -0.53
N PHE A 341 25.06 8.60 -0.31
CA PHE A 341 24.86 7.86 0.94
C PHE A 341 24.27 6.46 0.72
N PRO A 342 24.98 5.39 1.12
CA PRO A 342 26.33 5.36 1.73
C PRO A 342 27.46 5.46 0.69
N TYR A 343 27.16 5.20 -0.58
CA TYR A 343 28.12 5.21 -1.69
C TYR A 343 27.72 6.25 -2.74
N LYS A 344 28.63 6.58 -3.66
CA LYS A 344 28.32 7.43 -4.82
C LYS A 344 27.12 6.87 -5.59
N ASN A 345 26.22 7.77 -5.99
CA ASN A 345 24.96 7.48 -6.70
C ASN A 345 23.98 6.58 -5.91
N ARG A 346 23.97 6.72 -4.59
CA ARG A 346 23.05 6.02 -3.69
C ARG A 346 22.40 6.98 -2.72
N GLN A 347 21.14 6.73 -2.39
CA GLN A 347 20.46 7.34 -1.25
C GLN A 347 19.60 6.29 -0.55
N ASP A 348 20.28 5.43 0.19
CA ASP A 348 19.65 4.36 0.95
C ASP A 348 18.77 4.92 2.07
N GLN A 349 19.19 6.03 2.67
CA GLN A 349 18.48 6.67 3.77
C GLN A 349 18.58 8.18 3.59
N ASP A 350 17.52 8.91 3.91
CA ASP A 350 17.62 10.36 4.01
C ASP A 350 18.15 10.77 5.39
N VAL A 351 19.47 10.86 5.49
CA VAL A 351 20.22 11.29 6.69
C VAL A 351 20.68 12.75 6.59
N THR A 352 20.20 13.47 5.57
CA THR A 352 20.79 14.75 5.12
C THR A 352 19.85 15.94 5.22
N THR A 353 18.54 15.72 5.21
CA THR A 353 17.59 16.82 5.42
C THR A 353 17.43 17.06 6.92
N GLY A 354 17.75 18.26 7.41
CA GLY A 354 17.83 18.58 8.85
C GLY A 354 16.54 18.46 9.67
N LEU A 355 15.43 18.01 9.06
CA LEU A 355 14.15 17.69 9.72
C LEU A 355 13.89 16.18 9.83
N ASN A 356 14.72 15.36 9.18
CA ASN A 356 14.62 13.92 9.18
C ASN A 356 15.38 13.33 10.38
N ARG A 357 14.71 12.41 11.10
CA ARG A 357 15.21 11.74 12.30
C ARG A 357 15.80 10.35 12.00
N MET A 358 16.03 10.03 10.73
CA MET A 358 16.57 8.75 10.30
C MET A 358 18.02 8.56 10.79
N PRO A 359 18.32 7.50 11.56
CA PRO A 359 19.70 7.21 11.97
C PRO A 359 20.60 6.85 10.79
N LYS A 360 21.87 7.26 10.87
CA LYS A 360 22.92 6.94 9.89
C LYS A 360 23.42 5.50 9.95
N THR A 361 23.17 4.81 11.05
CA THR A 361 23.68 3.45 11.32
C THR A 361 22.54 2.53 11.73
N GLY A 362 22.83 1.24 11.78
CA GLY A 362 21.88 0.20 12.16
C GLY A 362 21.17 -0.46 11.00
N ASN A 363 21.32 0.02 9.75
CA ASN A 363 20.89 -0.71 8.55
C ASN A 363 22.10 -1.28 7.80
N ASN A 364 21.86 -2.34 7.03
CA ASN A 364 22.84 -3.02 6.21
C ASN A 364 22.75 -2.49 4.77
N HIS A 365 23.87 -2.03 4.23
CA HIS A 365 23.92 -1.48 2.87
C HIS A 365 24.49 -2.52 1.90
N LEU A 366 23.76 -2.81 0.83
CA LEU A 366 24.24 -3.65 -0.26
C LEU A 366 25.41 -2.97 -0.98
N PRO A 367 26.46 -3.73 -1.36
CA PRO A 367 27.60 -3.19 -2.10
C PRO A 367 27.15 -2.66 -3.47
N ASN A 368 27.90 -1.70 -4.00
CA ASN A 368 27.75 -1.28 -5.39
C ASN A 368 28.36 -2.33 -6.37
N PRO A 369 27.87 -2.41 -7.62
CA PRO A 369 26.70 -1.70 -8.14
C PRO A 369 25.38 -2.39 -7.78
N ILE A 370 24.31 -1.61 -7.65
CA ILE A 370 22.93 -2.14 -7.65
C ILE A 370 22.43 -2.13 -9.09
N THR A 371 21.91 -3.26 -9.55
CA THR A 371 21.53 -3.50 -10.96
C THR A 371 20.15 -4.13 -11.06
N LEU A 372 19.61 -4.26 -12.28
CA LEU A 372 18.40 -5.04 -12.53
C LEU A 372 18.53 -6.50 -12.05
N ALA A 373 19.73 -7.09 -12.11
CA ALA A 373 19.98 -8.42 -11.55
C ALA A 373 19.86 -8.44 -10.03
N THR A 374 20.25 -7.35 -9.35
CA THR A 374 20.07 -7.19 -7.90
C THR A 374 18.58 -7.16 -7.54
N GLU A 375 17.76 -6.43 -8.30
CA GLU A 375 16.30 -6.42 -8.13
C GLU A 375 15.67 -7.80 -8.41
N GLN A 376 16.09 -8.47 -9.49
CA GLN A 376 15.60 -9.81 -9.84
C GLN A 376 15.96 -10.87 -8.79
N ASN A 377 17.10 -10.70 -8.11
CA ASN A 377 17.46 -11.56 -7.00
C ASN A 377 16.50 -11.41 -5.81
N GLU A 378 15.95 -10.22 -5.57
CA GLU A 378 14.92 -10.03 -4.53
C GLU A 378 13.68 -10.88 -4.82
N TRP A 379 13.21 -10.90 -6.07
CA TRP A 379 12.11 -11.80 -6.46
C TRP A 379 12.44 -13.26 -6.14
N THR A 380 13.66 -13.70 -6.46
CA THR A 380 14.11 -15.07 -6.21
C THR A 380 14.14 -15.40 -4.71
N LEU A 381 14.68 -14.50 -3.87
CA LEU A 381 14.70 -14.66 -2.42
C LEU A 381 13.28 -14.74 -1.84
N TRP A 382 12.35 -13.95 -2.38
CA TRP A 382 10.97 -13.99 -1.94
C TRP A 382 10.28 -15.30 -2.31
N GLN A 383 10.47 -15.79 -3.54
CA GLN A 383 9.95 -17.09 -3.96
C GLN A 383 10.52 -18.25 -3.12
N GLN A 384 11.82 -18.18 -2.77
CA GLN A 384 12.44 -19.14 -1.84
C GLN A 384 11.81 -19.07 -0.45
N LYS A 385 11.51 -17.87 0.05
CA LYS A 385 10.81 -17.67 1.32
C LYS A 385 9.44 -18.33 1.30
N LEU A 386 8.65 -18.09 0.25
CA LEU A 386 7.34 -18.73 0.09
C LEU A 386 7.46 -20.26 0.10
N SER A 387 8.36 -20.81 -0.72
CA SER A 387 8.60 -22.25 -0.81
C SER A 387 9.00 -22.85 0.53
N LYS A 388 9.94 -22.22 1.26
CA LYS A 388 10.39 -22.68 2.58
C LYS A 388 9.25 -22.71 3.62
N GLN A 389 8.29 -21.81 3.49
CA GLN A 389 7.17 -21.70 4.43
C GLN A 389 5.89 -22.41 3.95
N GLY A 390 5.92 -23.07 2.78
CA GLY A 390 4.73 -23.71 2.21
C GLY A 390 3.62 -22.72 1.86
N VAL A 391 3.96 -21.46 1.56
CA VAL A 391 2.98 -20.42 1.25
C VAL A 391 2.71 -20.36 -0.25
N GLN A 392 1.43 -20.35 -0.62
CA GLN A 392 0.96 -20.09 -1.98
C GLN A 392 0.28 -18.72 -2.05
N VAL A 393 0.57 -17.94 -3.09
CA VAL A 393 0.01 -16.59 -3.29
C VAL A 393 -0.95 -16.59 -4.47
N GLY A 394 -2.00 -15.78 -4.37
CA GLY A 394 -3.12 -15.71 -5.31
C GLY A 394 -4.13 -16.85 -5.09
N PRO A 395 -5.10 -16.98 -6.02
CA PRO A 395 -6.13 -18.00 -5.95
C PRO A 395 -5.57 -19.42 -5.84
N LEU A 396 -6.11 -20.18 -4.91
CA LEU A 396 -5.86 -21.61 -4.73
C LEU A 396 -6.70 -22.42 -5.72
N THR A 397 -6.09 -23.44 -6.33
CA THR A 397 -6.85 -24.39 -7.15
C THR A 397 -7.78 -25.22 -6.26
N ARG A 398 -8.95 -25.63 -6.78
CA ARG A 398 -9.94 -26.44 -6.03
C ARG A 398 -9.37 -27.73 -5.41
N ALA A 399 -8.30 -28.29 -5.99
CA ALA A 399 -7.64 -29.49 -5.45
C ALA A 399 -6.87 -29.21 -4.14
N THR A 400 -6.27 -28.02 -4.00
CA THR A 400 -5.50 -27.63 -2.82
C THR A 400 -6.40 -27.33 -1.61
N VAL A 401 -7.64 -26.87 -1.85
CA VAL A 401 -8.60 -26.50 -0.78
C VAL A 401 -9.00 -27.70 0.08
N LYS A 402 -9.01 -28.93 -0.46
CA LYS A 402 -9.35 -30.13 0.33
C LYS A 402 -8.24 -30.60 1.26
N ALA A 403 -6.99 -30.21 1.03
CA ALA A 403 -5.83 -30.72 1.78
C ALA A 403 -5.41 -29.82 2.96
N GLY A 404 -5.97 -28.62 3.09
CA GLY A 404 -5.53 -27.61 4.07
C GLY A 404 -6.51 -27.34 5.22
N TYR A 405 -7.59 -28.11 5.34
CA TYR A 405 -8.65 -27.89 6.35
C TYR A 405 -9.10 -29.17 7.07
N GLU A 406 -8.26 -30.21 7.11
CA GLU A 406 -8.38 -31.30 8.08
C GLU A 406 -7.44 -31.08 9.27
#